data_AF-A0A9C9NB02-F1
#
_entry.id   AF-A0A9C9NB02-F1
#
_cell.length_a   1.000
_cell.length_b   1.000
_cell.length_c   1.000
_cell.angle_alpha   90.00
_cell.angle_beta   90.00
_cell.angle_gamma   90.00
#
_symmetry.space_group_name_H-M   'P 1'
#
loop_
_entity.id
_entity.type
_entity.pdbx_description
1 polymer ?
#
loop_
_entity_poly.entity_id
_entity_poly.type
_entity_poly.pdbx_seq_one_letter_code
_entity_poly.pdbx_strand_id
1 'polypeptide(L)'
;MDPIYIKGEVRAGHWSQAQEFPADEQEHFYAPAPTHLYPGLYALRVVGPSMDIIFPDKTILMVAPLHEYFGPIETGLFVIAQRVHDGLFETTVKQLEIIDGRYWLWPKSTRPEFISPIEIPPPEDWDTQPPTAGVAEGIYIIAVVVGSYRSEIPS
;
A
#
# COMPACT_ATOMS: atom_id res chain seq x y z
N MET A 1 -0.86 -17.52 -16.95
CA MET A 1 -0.59 -16.40 -16.03
C MET A 1 -1.88 -15.65 -15.90
N ASP A 2 -2.38 -15.54 -14.68
CA ASP A 2 -3.63 -14.85 -14.41
C ASP A 2 -3.41 -13.33 -14.47
N PRO A 3 -4.41 -12.55 -14.91
CA PRO A 3 -4.30 -11.09 -14.93
C PRO A 3 -4.23 -10.55 -13.50
N ILE A 4 -3.38 -9.55 -13.29
CA ILE A 4 -3.29 -8.82 -12.02
C ILE A 4 -3.96 -7.46 -12.23
N TYR A 5 -5.04 -7.22 -11.49
CA TYR A 5 -5.83 -6.00 -11.62
C TYR A 5 -5.24 -4.86 -10.80
N ILE A 6 -5.09 -3.70 -11.42
CA ILE A 6 -4.75 -2.43 -10.79
C ILE A 6 -6.05 -1.85 -10.24
N LYS A 7 -6.26 -2.04 -8.94
CA LYS A 7 -7.52 -1.69 -8.27
C LYS A 7 -7.58 -0.25 -7.82
N GLY A 8 -6.49 0.50 -7.86
CA GLY A 8 -6.45 1.86 -7.35
C GLY A 8 -5.06 2.46 -7.33
N GLU A 9 -4.94 3.54 -6.58
CA GLU A 9 -3.71 4.31 -6.43
C GLU A 9 -3.26 4.39 -4.98
N VAL A 10 -1.95 4.47 -4.78
CA VAL A 10 -1.35 4.92 -3.53
C VAL A 10 -0.78 6.32 -3.72
N ARG A 11 -1.38 7.29 -3.03
CA ARG A 11 -1.10 8.72 -3.19
C ARG A 11 -1.14 9.42 -1.84
N ALA A 12 0.03 9.73 -1.31
CA ALA A 12 0.14 10.52 -0.09
C ALA A 12 -0.39 11.94 -0.30
N GLY A 13 -1.11 12.44 0.70
CA GLY A 13 -1.81 13.72 0.74
C GLY A 13 -3.17 13.74 0.04
N HIS A 14 -3.61 12.63 -0.57
CA HIS A 14 -4.86 12.58 -1.32
C HIS A 14 -5.94 11.77 -0.59
N TRP A 15 -7.04 12.45 -0.27
CA TRP A 15 -8.19 11.88 0.43
C TRP A 15 -9.34 11.60 -0.53
N SER A 16 -9.90 10.39 -0.48
CA SER A 16 -10.94 9.91 -1.39
C SER A 16 -12.05 9.18 -0.63
N GLN A 17 -13.28 9.23 -1.14
CA GLN A 17 -14.37 8.38 -0.63
C GLN A 17 -14.28 6.94 -1.15
N ALA A 18 -13.70 6.74 -2.33
CA ALA A 18 -13.51 5.43 -2.94
C ALA A 18 -12.11 4.89 -2.61
N GLN A 19 -12.04 3.63 -2.18
CA GLN A 19 -10.79 2.92 -1.91
C GLN A 19 -10.23 2.21 -3.15
N GLU A 20 -11.12 1.75 -4.03
CA GLU A 20 -10.80 1.08 -5.29
C GLU A 20 -11.50 1.78 -6.46
N PHE A 21 -10.95 1.62 -7.65
CA PHE A 21 -11.60 1.97 -8.91
C PHE A 21 -12.81 1.05 -9.16
N PRO A 22 -13.87 1.57 -9.80
CA PRO A 22 -14.94 0.75 -10.37
C PRO A 22 -14.38 -0.39 -11.23
N ALA A 23 -15.02 -1.56 -11.18
CA ALA A 23 -14.47 -2.77 -11.81
C ALA A 23 -14.27 -2.63 -13.34
N ASP A 24 -15.08 -1.80 -14.00
CA ASP A 24 -14.99 -1.47 -15.42
C ASP A 24 -13.89 -0.46 -15.77
N GLU A 25 -13.34 0.23 -14.76
CA GLU A 25 -12.21 1.15 -14.88
C GLU A 25 -10.87 0.49 -14.49
N GLN A 26 -10.90 -0.72 -13.92
CA GLN A 26 -9.69 -1.43 -13.50
C GLN A 26 -8.88 -1.92 -14.70
N GLU A 27 -7.66 -1.41 -14.82
CA GLU A 27 -6.66 -1.93 -15.74
C GLU A 27 -6.07 -3.25 -15.22
N HIS A 28 -5.47 -4.05 -16.10
CA HIS A 28 -4.74 -5.25 -15.70
C HIS A 28 -3.46 -5.42 -16.50
N PHE A 29 -2.54 -6.21 -15.95
CA PHE A 29 -1.30 -6.59 -16.60
C PHE A 29 -0.95 -8.04 -16.27
N TYR A 30 0.04 -8.57 -16.97
CA TYR A 30 0.57 -9.91 -16.75
C TYR A 30 2.02 -9.80 -16.26
N ALA A 31 2.32 -10.41 -15.11
CA ALA A 31 3.66 -10.50 -14.56
C ALA A 31 3.82 -11.78 -13.72
N PRO A 32 5.05 -12.27 -13.51
CA PRO A 32 5.31 -13.27 -12.48
C PRO A 32 4.91 -12.71 -11.11
N ALA A 33 3.94 -13.36 -10.47
CA ALA A 33 3.45 -12.98 -9.15
C ALA A 33 3.16 -14.24 -8.31
N PRO A 34 3.32 -14.16 -6.99
CA PRO A 34 3.04 -15.26 -6.07
C PRO A 34 1.54 -15.46 -5.83
N THR A 35 0.69 -15.48 -6.86
CA THR A 35 -0.78 -15.62 -6.74
C THR A 35 -1.21 -16.94 -6.10
N HIS A 36 -0.38 -17.98 -6.18
CA HIS A 36 -0.61 -19.24 -5.47
C HIS A 36 -0.41 -19.13 -3.95
N LEU A 37 0.42 -18.18 -3.49
CA LEU A 37 0.58 -17.88 -2.06
C LEU A 37 -0.46 -16.87 -1.57
N TYR A 38 -0.87 -15.95 -2.46
CA TYR A 38 -1.80 -14.86 -2.15
C TYR A 38 -2.93 -14.81 -3.21
N PRO A 39 -4.00 -15.60 -3.05
CA PRO A 39 -5.10 -15.65 -4.00
C PRO A 39 -5.80 -14.30 -4.23
N GLY A 40 -5.84 -13.44 -3.22
CA GLY A 40 -6.39 -12.09 -3.25
C GLY A 40 -5.39 -11.03 -3.71
N LEU A 41 -4.22 -11.40 -4.22
CA LEU A 41 -3.22 -10.46 -4.72
C LEU A 41 -3.82 -9.51 -5.76
N TYR A 42 -3.57 -8.23 -5.58
CA TYR A 42 -3.97 -7.18 -6.51
C TYR A 42 -2.84 -6.16 -6.68
N ALA A 43 -3.06 -5.16 -7.52
CA ALA A 43 -2.08 -4.12 -7.74
C ALA A 43 -2.61 -2.71 -7.43
N LEU A 44 -1.66 -1.84 -7.07
CA LEU A 44 -1.88 -0.42 -6.84
C LEU A 44 -0.82 0.38 -7.59
N ARG A 45 -1.24 1.49 -8.20
CA ARG A 45 -0.31 2.40 -8.89
C ARG A 45 0.20 3.48 -7.94
N VAL A 46 1.51 3.66 -7.90
CA VAL A 46 2.13 4.76 -7.15
C VAL A 46 1.87 6.08 -7.88
N VAL A 47 1.35 7.06 -7.14
CA VAL A 47 1.18 8.43 -7.62
C VAL A 47 1.85 9.41 -6.67
N GLY A 48 2.78 10.18 -7.23
CA GLY A 48 3.53 11.20 -6.51
C GLY A 48 4.76 10.67 -5.76
N PRO A 49 5.50 11.56 -5.08
CA PRO A 49 6.89 11.30 -4.76
C PRO A 49 7.15 10.76 -3.34
N SER A 50 6.12 10.36 -2.59
CA SER A 50 6.29 9.96 -1.17
C SER A 50 7.18 8.73 -0.93
N MET A 51 7.45 7.97 -1.99
CA MET A 51 8.35 6.81 -2.01
C MET A 51 9.32 6.85 -3.20
N ASP A 52 9.58 7.99 -3.83
CA ASP A 52 10.32 8.10 -5.11
C ASP A 52 11.73 7.49 -5.12
N ILE A 53 12.39 7.38 -3.97
CA ILE A 53 13.70 6.74 -3.85
C ILE A 53 13.62 5.24 -4.18
N ILE A 54 12.50 4.60 -3.84
CA ILE A 54 12.29 3.14 -3.99
C ILE A 54 11.26 2.82 -5.08
N PHE A 55 10.12 3.50 -5.05
CA PHE A 55 9.01 3.38 -5.98
C PHE A 55 8.76 4.74 -6.63
N PRO A 56 9.41 5.02 -7.77
CA PRO A 56 9.11 6.20 -8.56
C PRO A 56 7.64 6.24 -8.99
N ASP A 57 7.18 7.44 -9.37
CA ASP A 57 5.84 7.66 -9.93
C ASP A 57 5.51 6.63 -11.03
N LYS A 58 4.26 6.15 -11.04
CA LYS A 58 3.73 5.11 -11.94
C LYS A 58 4.24 3.69 -11.70
N THR A 59 5.08 3.45 -10.69
CA THR A 59 5.41 2.07 -10.28
C THR A 59 4.12 1.33 -9.93
N ILE A 60 3.98 0.09 -10.41
CA ILE A 60 2.87 -0.79 -10.07
C ILE A 60 3.33 -1.70 -8.93
N LEU A 61 2.65 -1.65 -7.80
CA LEU A 61 2.91 -2.49 -6.64
C LEU A 61 1.99 -3.70 -6.70
N MET A 62 2.53 -4.91 -6.61
CA MET A 62 1.77 -6.13 -6.36
C MET A 62 1.69 -6.33 -4.86
N VAL A 63 0.47 -6.41 -4.33
CA VAL A 63 0.23 -6.39 -2.89
C VAL A 63 -0.59 -7.60 -2.48
N ALA A 64 -0.18 -8.23 -1.38
CA ALA A 64 -0.94 -9.28 -0.72
C ALA A 64 -1.83 -8.62 0.36
N PRO A 65 -3.15 -8.86 0.38
CA PRO A 65 -4.00 -8.42 1.47
C PRO A 65 -3.43 -8.87 2.82
N LEU A 66 -3.51 -8.02 3.85
CA LEU A 66 -2.86 -8.31 5.14
C LEU A 66 -3.33 -9.66 5.73
N HIS A 67 -4.62 -9.98 5.64
CA HIS A 67 -5.18 -11.25 6.12
C HIS A 67 -4.70 -12.49 5.35
N GLU A 68 -4.10 -12.33 4.18
CA GLU A 68 -3.47 -13.41 3.40
C GLU A 68 -1.94 -13.41 3.53
N TYR A 69 -1.35 -12.42 4.19
CA TYR A 69 0.10 -12.33 4.34
C TYR A 69 0.58 -13.16 5.53
N PHE A 70 1.27 -14.27 5.24
CA PHE A 70 1.80 -15.20 6.26
C PHE A 70 3.31 -15.04 6.55
N GLY A 71 3.95 -14.01 5.98
CA GLY A 71 5.36 -13.71 6.24
C GLY A 71 5.57 -13.04 7.61
N PRO A 72 6.81 -12.98 8.11
CA PRO A 72 7.12 -12.24 9.33
C PRO A 72 6.90 -10.74 9.13
N ILE A 73 6.36 -10.06 10.15
CA ILE A 73 6.26 -8.59 10.17
C ILE A 73 7.55 -8.02 10.74
N GLU A 74 8.44 -7.56 9.87
CA GLU A 74 9.78 -7.14 10.22
C GLU A 74 10.18 -5.82 9.55
N THR A 75 11.24 -5.19 10.08
CA THR A 75 11.85 -4.00 9.48
C THR A 75 12.19 -4.24 8.01
N GLY A 76 11.88 -3.25 7.18
CA GLY A 76 12.21 -3.24 5.77
C GLY A 76 11.04 -3.58 4.85
N LEU A 77 9.96 -4.17 5.37
CA LEU A 77 8.74 -4.42 4.60
C LEU A 77 8.16 -3.12 4.05
N PHE A 78 7.61 -3.18 2.84
CA PHE A 78 6.78 -2.10 2.32
C PHE A 78 5.32 -2.47 2.49
N VAL A 79 4.55 -1.57 3.07
CA VAL A 79 3.15 -1.80 3.42
C VAL A 79 2.26 -0.74 2.81
N ILE A 80 1.01 -1.12 2.54
CA ILE A 80 -0.06 -0.21 2.16
C ILE A 80 -0.80 0.17 3.44
N ALA A 81 -0.76 1.45 3.77
CA ALA A 81 -1.47 2.03 4.90
C ALA A 81 -2.63 2.87 4.39
N GLN A 82 -3.80 2.72 5.02
CA GLN A 82 -4.95 3.55 4.76
C GLN A 82 -5.30 4.35 6.02
N ARG A 83 -5.33 5.67 5.88
CA ARG A 83 -5.76 6.57 6.95
C ARG A 83 -7.22 6.92 6.76
N VAL A 84 -7.98 6.91 7.84
CA VAL A 84 -9.40 7.26 7.86
C VAL A 84 -9.59 8.55 8.65
N HIS A 85 -10.22 9.54 8.02
CA HIS A 85 -10.55 10.83 8.65
C HIS A 85 -11.79 11.41 8.00
N ASP A 86 -12.79 11.82 8.79
CA ASP A 86 -14.05 12.41 8.29
C ASP A 86 -14.74 11.59 7.18
N GLY A 87 -14.65 10.25 7.26
CA GLY A 87 -15.23 9.33 6.27
C GLY A 87 -14.47 9.28 4.93
N LEU A 88 -13.30 9.90 4.84
CA LEU A 88 -12.39 9.83 3.71
C LEU A 88 -11.22 8.89 4.00
N PHE A 89 -10.65 8.35 2.93
CA PHE A 89 -9.52 7.44 2.94
C PHE A 89 -8.32 8.08 2.24
N GLU A 90 -7.16 8.03 2.89
CA GLU A 90 -5.86 8.30 2.26
C GLU A 90 -5.08 6.99 2.18
N THR A 91 -4.90 6.44 0.97
CA THR A 91 -4.12 5.21 0.74
C THR A 91 -2.69 5.57 0.37
N THR A 92 -1.70 5.08 1.12
CA THR A 92 -0.29 5.35 0.86
C THR A 92 0.57 4.11 1.01
N VAL A 93 1.73 4.09 0.35
CA VAL A 93 2.80 3.11 0.58
C VAL A 93 3.89 3.72 1.47
N LYS A 94 4.43 2.94 2.41
CA LYS A 94 5.52 3.30 3.33
C LYS A 94 6.42 2.09 3.61
N GLN A 95 7.66 2.33 4.06
CA GLN A 95 8.50 1.27 4.63
C GLN A 95 8.20 1.13 6.13
N LEU A 96 8.00 -0.09 6.59
CA LEU A 96 7.89 -0.43 8.00
C LEU A 96 9.29 -0.49 8.62
N GLU A 97 9.50 0.23 9.71
CA GLU A 97 10.71 0.16 10.53
C GLU A 97 10.32 -0.11 11.98
N ILE A 98 11.00 -1.07 12.60
CA ILE A 98 10.84 -1.42 14.00
C ILE A 98 12.08 -0.91 14.74
N ILE A 99 11.90 0.11 15.58
CA ILE A 99 12.98 0.79 16.31
C ILE A 99 12.62 0.78 17.79
N ASP A 100 13.46 0.15 18.61
CA ASP A 100 13.25 0.00 20.06
C ASP A 100 11.86 -0.57 20.43
N GLY A 101 11.36 -1.52 19.62
CA GLY A 101 10.05 -2.15 19.80
C GLY A 101 8.85 -1.31 19.35
N ARG A 102 9.08 -0.12 18.75
CA ARG A 102 8.05 0.75 18.20
C ARG A 102 7.99 0.62 16.69
N TYR A 103 6.80 0.72 16.13
CA TYR A 103 6.53 0.48 14.71
C TYR A 103 6.30 1.81 14.00
N TRP A 104 7.04 2.03 12.91
CA TRP A 104 7.05 3.28 12.18
C TRP A 104 6.84 3.06 10.69
N LEU A 105 6.01 3.90 10.09
CA LEU A 105 5.81 4.01 8.66
C LEU A 105 6.66 5.15 8.11
N TRP A 106 7.79 4.80 7.49
CA TRP A 106 8.73 5.74 6.92
C TRP A 106 8.44 6.02 5.44
N PRO A 107 8.34 7.29 5.04
CA PRO A 107 8.46 7.64 3.63
C PRO A 107 9.91 7.42 3.17
N LYS A 108 10.09 7.16 1.88
CA LYS A 108 11.40 7.10 1.22
C LYS A 108 11.40 8.08 0.07
N SER A 109 11.39 9.35 0.45
CA SER A 109 11.25 10.46 -0.50
C SER A 109 12.49 11.34 -0.57
N THR A 110 12.76 11.90 -1.74
CA THR A 110 13.69 13.02 -1.91
C THR A 110 13.05 14.38 -1.55
N ARG A 111 11.74 14.39 -1.30
CA ARG A 111 10.94 15.60 -1.10
C ARG A 111 10.80 15.96 0.38
N PRO A 112 11.12 17.21 0.79
CA PRO A 112 11.04 17.63 2.20
C PRO A 112 9.64 17.47 2.83
N GLU A 113 8.58 17.59 2.03
CA GLU A 113 7.20 17.39 2.48
C GLU A 113 6.88 15.93 2.87
N PHE A 114 7.71 14.96 2.49
CA PHE A 114 7.53 13.53 2.76
C PHE A 114 8.74 12.94 3.52
N ILE A 115 9.07 13.48 4.70
CA ILE A 115 10.20 13.01 5.53
C ILE A 115 9.77 12.46 6.91
N SER A 116 8.63 12.91 7.43
CA SER A 116 8.22 12.56 8.79
C SER A 116 7.62 11.15 8.83
N PRO A 117 8.15 10.24 9.67
CA PRO A 117 7.55 8.93 9.88
C PRO A 117 6.25 9.05 10.69
N ILE A 118 5.40 8.04 10.54
CA ILE A 118 4.16 7.92 11.30
C ILE A 118 4.28 6.70 12.21
N GLU A 119 4.12 6.88 13.51
CA GLU A 119 4.04 5.76 14.44
C GLU A 119 2.71 5.02 14.28
N ILE A 120 2.74 3.70 14.37
CA ILE A 120 1.56 2.84 14.35
C ILE A 120 1.58 1.86 15.53
N PRO A 121 0.41 1.30 15.93
CA PRO A 121 0.35 0.22 16.89
C PRO A 121 1.17 -1.01 16.45
N PRO A 122 1.52 -1.91 17.38
CA PRO A 122 2.17 -3.15 17.01
C PRO A 122 1.21 -4.10 16.25
N PRO A 123 1.72 -5.11 15.53
CA PRO A 123 0.93 -5.95 14.62
C PRO A 123 -0.21 -6.72 15.28
N GLU A 124 -0.08 -7.07 16.57
CA GLU A 124 -1.13 -7.70 17.36
C GLU A 124 -2.41 -6.84 17.50
N ASP A 125 -2.29 -5.52 17.31
CA ASP A 125 -3.39 -4.56 17.41
C ASP A 125 -3.90 -4.12 16.02
N TRP A 126 -3.38 -4.68 14.92
CA TRP A 126 -3.83 -4.33 13.58
C TRP A 126 -5.15 -5.00 13.23
N ASP A 127 -6.08 -4.24 12.66
CA ASP A 127 -7.22 -4.83 11.97
C ASP A 127 -6.72 -5.51 10.68
N THR A 128 -7.06 -6.79 10.53
CA THR A 128 -6.69 -7.58 9.35
C THR A 128 -7.67 -7.37 8.19
N GLN A 129 -8.82 -6.76 8.46
CA GLN A 129 -9.78 -6.35 7.45
C GLN A 129 -9.51 -4.89 7.03
N PRO A 130 -9.67 -4.57 5.74
CA PRO A 130 -9.59 -3.19 5.29
C PRO A 130 -10.71 -2.37 5.95
N PRO A 131 -10.42 -1.11 6.32
CA PRO A 131 -11.42 -0.24 6.91
C PRO A 131 -12.56 -0.02 5.91
N THR A 132 -13.80 0.12 6.38
CA THR A 132 -14.98 0.36 5.52
C THR A 132 -15.61 1.72 5.85
N ALA A 133 -16.55 2.18 5.03
CA ALA A 133 -17.25 3.44 5.31
C ALA A 133 -17.91 3.40 6.71
N GLY A 134 -17.60 4.39 7.56
CA GLY A 134 -18.10 4.47 8.94
C GLY A 134 -17.25 3.78 10.00
N VAL A 135 -16.11 3.21 9.63
CA VAL A 135 -15.09 2.73 10.58
C VAL A 135 -14.48 3.87 11.40
N ALA A 136 -13.90 3.55 12.55
CA ALA A 136 -13.22 4.51 13.40
C ALA A 136 -12.06 5.20 12.67
N GLU A 137 -11.83 6.47 13.02
CA GLU A 137 -10.65 7.19 12.56
C GLU A 137 -9.37 6.48 13.03
N GLY A 138 -8.34 6.49 12.18
CA GLY A 138 -7.12 5.79 12.49
C GLY A 138 -6.28 5.46 11.27
N ILE A 139 -5.29 4.59 11.48
CA ILE A 139 -4.37 4.10 10.46
C ILE A 139 -4.45 2.60 10.43
N TYR A 140 -4.70 2.05 9.25
CA TYR A 140 -4.90 0.64 9.00
C TYR A 140 -3.84 0.13 8.04
N ILE A 141 -3.16 -0.96 8.38
CA ILE A 141 -2.30 -1.66 7.43
C ILE A 141 -3.17 -2.65 6.67
N ILE A 142 -3.33 -2.45 5.37
CA ILE A 142 -4.31 -3.22 4.57
C ILE A 142 -3.66 -4.27 3.68
N ALA A 143 -2.38 -4.09 3.35
CA ALA A 143 -1.65 -5.00 2.48
C ALA A 143 -0.13 -4.87 2.62
N VAL A 144 0.59 -5.91 2.22
CA VAL A 144 2.05 -5.94 2.14
C VAL A 144 2.47 -5.99 0.67
N VAL A 145 3.46 -5.19 0.28
CA VAL A 145 4.03 -5.22 -1.07
C VAL A 145 4.89 -6.49 -1.21
N VAL A 146 4.50 -7.36 -2.14
CA VAL A 146 5.19 -8.64 -2.43
C VAL A 146 5.93 -8.62 -3.75
N GLY A 147 5.77 -7.55 -4.54
CA GLY A 147 6.58 -7.27 -5.71
C GLY A 147 6.23 -5.92 -6.33
N SER A 148 7.00 -5.51 -7.32
CA SER A 148 6.73 -4.28 -8.07
C SER A 148 7.11 -4.45 -9.53
N TYR A 149 6.46 -3.66 -10.39
CA TYR A 149 6.69 -3.62 -11.82
C TYR A 149 6.79 -2.16 -12.28
N ARG A 150 7.79 -1.89 -13.13
CA ARG A 150 7.97 -0.60 -13.80
C ARG A 150 8.25 -0.83 -15.27
N SER A 151 7.43 -0.24 -16.13
CA SER A 151 7.74 -0.18 -17.56
C SER A 151 8.82 0.87 -17.80
N GLU A 152 9.89 0.50 -18.50
CA GLU A 152 10.91 1.43 -19.00
C GLU A 152 10.50 2.08 -20.33
N ILE A 153 9.46 1.53 -20.99
CA ILE A 153 8.87 2.14 -22.18
C ILE A 153 7.83 3.16 -21.72
N PRO A 154 7.94 4.43 -22.15
CA PRO A 154 6.92 5.45 -21.89
C PRO A 154 5.57 4.99 -22.44
N SER A 155 4.54 5.00 -21.60
CA SER A 155 3.13 4.88 -21.99
C SER A 155 2.63 6.11 -22.74
#